data_AF-A0A0D0L968-F1
#
_entry.id   AF-A0A0D0L968-F1
#
_cell.length_a   1.000
_cell.length_b   1.000
_cell.length_c   1.000
_cell.angle_alpha   90.00
_cell.angle_beta   90.00
_cell.angle_gamma   90.00
#
_symmetry.space_group_name_H-M   'P 1'
#
loop_
_entity.id
_entity.type
_entity.pdbx_description
1 polymer ?
#
loop_
_entity_poly.entity_id
_entity_poly.type
_entity_poly.pdbx_seq_one_letter_code
_entity_poly.pdbx_strand_id
1 'polypeptide(L)'
;MPGTYFLEEVGRIVEQPELKGGAPFSVVQKLVGLLEAISEEMKQGLLRKAEYIFVASTFDDFLDHATEFHKAGKKTESAVLCSAVFEDAVRKIAEKVGVVQAGVALDAIIDALAKQGATTPVKAKRWKSYAGIRNKALHAQWDDFDIRDVGEMLTGTREIIESL
;
A
#
# COMPACT_ATOMS: atom_id res chain seq x y z
N MET A 1 -3.83 -2.61 29.72
CA MET A 1 -3.82 -1.62 28.63
C MET A 1 -4.39 -0.33 29.20
N PRO A 2 -3.85 0.86 28.87
CA PRO A 2 -4.57 2.10 29.08
C PRO A 2 -5.99 1.94 28.51
N GLY A 3 -7.01 2.52 29.16
CA GLY A 3 -8.38 2.46 28.67
C GLY A 3 -8.42 2.88 27.22
N THR A 4 -8.98 2.04 26.35
CA THR A 4 -9.18 2.46 24.96
C THR A 4 -10.15 3.64 24.96
N TYR A 5 -10.00 4.57 24.02
CA TYR A 5 -10.94 5.68 23.83
C TYR A 5 -12.41 5.20 23.80
N PHE A 6 -12.64 3.98 23.27
CA PHE A 6 -13.94 3.31 23.31
C PHE A 6 -14.50 3.13 24.73
N LEU A 7 -13.71 2.64 25.69
CA LEU A 7 -14.17 2.43 27.07
C LEU A 7 -14.46 3.76 27.78
N GLU A 8 -13.63 4.78 27.53
CA GLU A 8 -13.85 6.13 28.04
C GLU A 8 -15.17 6.71 27.49
N GLU A 9 -15.42 6.49 26.20
CA GLU A 9 -16.58 7.04 25.53
C GLU A 9 -17.88 6.31 25.84
N VAL A 10 -17.82 4.98 26.05
CA VAL A 10 -18.94 4.21 26.60
C VAL A 10 -19.31 4.72 27.99
N GLY A 11 -18.32 4.98 28.85
CA GLY A 11 -18.55 5.58 30.17
C GLY A 11 -19.26 6.93 30.06
N ARG A 12 -18.75 7.83 29.20
CA ARG A 12 -19.35 9.15 28.95
C ARG A 12 -20.80 9.06 28.49
N ILE A 13 -21.12 8.14 27.59
CA ILE A 13 -22.48 7.98 27.04
C ILE A 13 -23.42 7.45 28.12
N VAL A 14 -23.03 6.41 28.87
CA VAL A 14 -23.90 5.80 29.89
C VAL A 14 -24.20 6.75 31.05
N GLU A 15 -23.28 7.66 31.36
CA GLU A 15 -23.44 8.65 32.44
C GLU A 15 -24.29 9.88 32.06
N GLN A 16 -24.75 10.00 30.79
CA GLN A 16 -25.54 11.14 30.36
C GLN A 16 -26.87 11.25 31.14
N PRO A 17 -27.18 12.41 31.76
CA PRO A 17 -28.40 12.62 32.53
C PRO A 17 -29.68 12.30 31.76
N GLU A 18 -29.68 12.52 30.45
CA GLU A 18 -30.80 12.33 29.53
C GLU A 18 -31.13 10.84 29.31
N LEU A 19 -30.16 9.94 29.54
CA LEU A 19 -30.32 8.50 29.37
C LEU A 19 -30.73 7.78 30.68
N LYS A 20 -30.82 8.50 31.81
CA LYS A 20 -31.26 7.94 33.11
C LYS A 20 -32.69 7.39 33.09
N GLY A 21 -33.53 7.86 32.17
CA GLY A 21 -34.89 7.35 31.95
C GLY A 21 -34.99 6.13 31.02
N GLY A 22 -33.85 5.63 30.52
CA GLY A 22 -33.79 4.61 29.48
C GLY A 22 -33.95 5.18 28.07
N ALA A 23 -33.67 4.35 27.06
CA ALA A 23 -33.86 4.69 25.66
C ALA A 23 -34.96 3.82 25.04
N PRO A 24 -35.75 4.33 24.07
CA PRO A 24 -36.73 3.51 23.37
C PRO A 24 -36.07 2.28 22.74
N PHE A 25 -36.62 1.10 22.97
CA PHE A 25 -36.03 -0.18 22.53
C PHE A 25 -35.77 -0.20 21.01
N SER A 26 -36.67 0.37 20.22
CA SER A 26 -36.52 0.47 18.76
C SER A 26 -35.34 1.34 18.33
N VAL A 27 -34.95 2.35 19.11
CA VAL A 27 -33.78 3.18 18.84
C VAL A 27 -32.51 2.40 19.16
N VAL A 28 -32.49 1.69 20.29
CA VAL A 28 -31.35 0.83 20.68
C VAL A 28 -31.13 -0.27 19.64
N GLN A 29 -32.19 -0.94 19.19
CA GLN A 29 -32.08 -1.98 18.15
C GLN A 29 -31.52 -1.44 16.83
N LYS A 30 -31.92 -0.23 16.41
CA LYS A 30 -31.39 0.41 15.20
C LYS A 30 -29.90 0.74 15.34
N LEU A 31 -29.49 1.25 16.51
CA LEU A 31 -28.08 1.56 16.78
C LEU A 31 -27.22 0.29 16.84
N VAL A 32 -27.72 -0.79 17.47
CA VAL A 32 -27.04 -2.08 17.48
C VAL A 32 -26.87 -2.61 16.05
N GLY A 33 -27.92 -2.58 15.22
CA GLY A 33 -27.82 -3.01 13.83
C GLY A 33 -26.81 -2.18 13.01
N LEU A 34 -26.70 -0.88 13.28
CA LEU A 34 -25.69 -0.02 12.65
C LEU A 34 -24.27 -0.40 13.10
N LEU A 35 -24.05 -0.65 14.39
CA LEU A 35 -22.77 -1.07 14.93
C LEU A 35 -22.36 -2.47 14.44
N GLU A 36 -23.31 -3.39 14.31
CA GLU A 36 -23.09 -4.72 13.73
C GLU A 36 -22.69 -4.62 12.26
N ALA A 37 -23.37 -3.76 11.49
CA ALA A 37 -23.01 -3.50 10.09
C ALA A 37 -21.58 -2.93 9.96
N ILE A 38 -21.22 -1.94 10.78
CA ILE A 38 -19.85 -1.38 10.80
C ILE A 38 -18.85 -2.45 11.23
N SER A 39 -19.15 -3.26 12.25
CA SER A 39 -18.28 -4.35 12.69
C SER A 39 -18.06 -5.37 11.58
N GLU A 40 -19.10 -5.69 10.81
CA GLU A 40 -19.00 -6.59 9.68
C GLU A 40 -18.20 -5.98 8.53
N GLU A 41 -18.42 -4.70 8.20
CA GLU A 41 -17.58 -4.01 7.20
C GLU A 41 -16.11 -3.94 7.62
N MET A 42 -15.82 -3.73 8.91
CA MET A 42 -14.44 -3.78 9.43
C MET A 42 -13.82 -5.17 9.22
N LYS A 43 -14.56 -6.26 9.50
CA LYS A 43 -14.11 -7.63 9.24
C LYS A 43 -13.92 -7.90 7.74
N GLN A 44 -14.77 -7.30 6.90
CA GLN A 44 -14.66 -7.36 5.45
C GLN A 44 -13.59 -6.41 4.87
N GLY A 45 -12.82 -5.73 5.72
CA GLY A 45 -11.61 -5.02 5.33
C GLY A 45 -11.77 -3.52 5.13
N LEU A 46 -12.79 -2.87 5.71
CA LEU A 46 -12.90 -1.41 5.69
C LEU A 46 -11.62 -0.71 6.19
N LEU A 47 -11.04 -1.20 7.29
CA LEU A 47 -9.77 -0.67 7.81
C LEU A 47 -8.59 -0.92 6.87
N ARG A 48 -8.56 -2.07 6.18
CA ARG A 48 -7.54 -2.35 5.14
C ARG A 48 -7.67 -1.40 3.96
N LYS A 49 -8.89 -1.02 3.57
CA LYS A 49 -9.11 -0.01 2.52
C LYS A 49 -8.59 1.37 2.95
N ALA A 50 -8.82 1.76 4.20
CA ALA A 50 -8.30 3.03 4.74
C ALA A 50 -6.77 3.02 4.82
N GLU A 51 -6.17 1.95 5.34
CA GLU A 51 -4.73 1.73 5.36
C GLU A 51 -4.15 1.83 3.94
N TYR A 52 -4.75 1.15 2.98
CA TYR A 52 -4.37 1.20 1.58
C TYR A 52 -4.34 2.64 1.02
N ILE A 53 -5.34 3.47 1.34
CA ILE A 53 -5.39 4.88 0.91
C ILE A 53 -4.19 5.67 1.48
N PHE A 54 -3.86 5.48 2.75
CA PHE A 54 -2.72 6.16 3.38
C PHE A 54 -1.37 5.73 2.80
N VAL A 55 -1.22 4.43 2.48
CA VAL A 55 0.03 3.99 1.89
C VAL A 55 0.15 4.43 0.43
N ALA A 56 -0.96 4.46 -0.32
CA ALA A 56 -1.00 5.03 -1.66
C ALA A 56 -0.58 6.51 -1.65
N SER A 57 -1.09 7.33 -0.72
CA SER A 57 -0.69 8.74 -0.62
C SER A 57 0.79 8.91 -0.29
N THR A 58 1.34 8.04 0.57
CA THR A 58 2.78 8.07 0.92
C THR A 58 3.66 7.66 -0.26
N PHE A 59 3.20 6.69 -1.07
CA PHE A 59 3.91 6.32 -2.30
C PHE A 59 3.95 7.42 -3.32
N ASP A 60 2.84 8.12 -3.52
CA ASP A 60 2.76 9.24 -4.44
C ASP A 60 3.76 10.34 -4.04
N ASP A 61 3.86 10.67 -2.74
CA ASP A 61 4.85 11.62 -2.23
C ASP A 61 6.30 11.19 -2.55
N PHE A 62 6.64 9.90 -2.34
CA PHE A 62 7.98 9.39 -2.64
C PHE A 62 8.28 9.33 -4.13
N LEU A 63 7.30 8.97 -4.97
CA LEU A 63 7.46 8.98 -6.42
C LEU A 63 7.59 10.38 -6.99
N ASP A 64 6.88 11.35 -6.41
CA ASP A 64 6.97 12.74 -6.79
C ASP A 64 8.36 13.29 -6.42
N HIS A 65 8.88 13.00 -5.23
CA HIS A 65 10.26 13.31 -4.88
C HIS A 65 11.27 12.64 -5.83
N ALA A 66 11.08 11.37 -6.17
CA ALA A 66 11.96 10.66 -7.10
C ALA A 66 11.90 11.28 -8.51
N THR A 67 10.73 11.78 -8.91
CA THR A 67 10.50 12.50 -10.18
C THR A 67 11.20 13.85 -10.18
N GLU A 68 11.16 14.61 -9.07
CA GLU A 68 11.89 15.87 -8.97
C GLU A 68 13.41 15.68 -8.99
N PHE A 69 13.93 14.63 -8.34
CA PHE A 69 15.34 14.26 -8.47
C PHE A 69 15.70 13.88 -9.91
N HIS A 70 14.84 13.13 -10.60
CA HIS A 70 15.04 12.77 -12.00
C HIS A 70 15.16 14.01 -12.89
N LYS A 71 14.20 14.94 -12.78
CA LYS A 71 14.20 16.23 -13.52
C LYS A 71 15.45 17.06 -13.22
N ALA A 72 15.94 17.02 -11.98
CA ALA A 72 17.16 17.71 -11.57
C ALA A 72 18.47 17.02 -12.00
N GLY A 73 18.40 15.90 -12.74
CA GLY A 73 19.58 15.13 -13.16
C GLY A 73 20.21 14.28 -12.05
N LYS A 74 19.57 14.19 -10.88
CA LYS A 74 20.03 13.45 -9.70
C LYS A 74 19.69 11.96 -9.82
N LYS A 75 20.42 11.28 -10.70
CA LYS A 75 20.21 9.86 -11.06
C LYS A 75 20.18 8.95 -9.83
N THR A 76 21.15 9.10 -8.94
CA THR A 76 21.36 8.23 -7.77
C THR A 76 20.17 8.31 -6.80
N GLU A 77 19.80 9.52 -6.41
CA GLU A 77 18.72 9.79 -5.47
C GLU A 77 17.37 9.36 -6.03
N SER A 78 17.12 9.67 -7.31
CA SER A 78 15.93 9.24 -8.01
C SER A 78 15.82 7.71 -8.08
N ALA A 79 16.91 7.04 -8.46
CA ALA A 79 16.94 5.58 -8.58
C ALA A 79 16.69 4.88 -7.24
N VAL A 80 17.34 5.32 -6.16
CA VAL A 80 17.17 4.73 -4.82
C VAL A 80 15.73 4.89 -4.33
N LEU A 81 15.16 6.10 -4.46
CA LEU A 81 13.81 6.36 -3.95
C LEU A 81 12.75 5.63 -4.78
N CYS A 82 12.84 5.67 -6.11
CA CYS A 82 11.95 4.93 -6.99
C CYS A 82 12.05 3.41 -6.76
N SER A 83 13.26 2.89 -6.48
CA SER A 83 13.49 1.46 -6.19
C SER A 83 12.72 0.97 -4.97
N ALA A 84 12.68 1.77 -3.90
CA ALA A 84 11.95 1.43 -2.68
C ALA A 84 10.44 1.34 -2.95
N VAL A 85 9.90 2.32 -3.67
CA VAL A 85 8.47 2.37 -4.03
C VAL A 85 8.11 1.23 -4.98
N PHE A 86 8.94 0.97 -5.99
CA PHE A 86 8.75 -0.13 -6.94
C PHE A 86 8.68 -1.50 -6.25
N GLU A 87 9.64 -1.80 -5.37
CA GLU A 87 9.65 -3.09 -4.67
C GLU A 87 8.40 -3.25 -3.79
N ASP A 88 8.04 -2.23 -3.01
CA ASP A 88 6.87 -2.30 -2.13
C ASP A 88 5.56 -2.42 -2.94
N ALA A 89 5.42 -1.72 -4.06
CA ALA A 89 4.25 -1.84 -4.94
C ALA A 89 4.10 -3.26 -5.51
N VAL A 90 5.19 -3.86 -6.03
CA VAL A 90 5.17 -5.24 -6.53
C VAL A 90 4.82 -6.24 -5.42
N ARG A 91 5.38 -6.05 -4.22
CA ARG A 91 5.10 -6.91 -3.05
C ARG A 91 3.64 -6.80 -2.58
N LYS A 92 3.03 -5.63 -2.64
CA LYS A 92 1.59 -5.46 -2.34
C LYS A 92 0.68 -6.15 -3.34
N ILE A 93 1.00 -6.08 -4.64
CA ILE A 93 0.26 -6.87 -5.64
C ILE A 93 0.39 -8.37 -5.31
N ALA A 94 1.59 -8.83 -4.98
CA ALA A 94 1.85 -10.22 -4.59
C ALA A 94 1.07 -10.64 -3.35
N GLU A 95 0.95 -9.77 -2.35
CA GLU A 95 0.13 -10.01 -1.16
C GLU A 95 -1.35 -10.17 -1.52
N LYS A 96 -1.89 -9.27 -2.37
CA LYS A 96 -3.29 -9.26 -2.79
C LYS A 96 -3.71 -10.56 -3.49
N VAL A 97 -2.80 -11.20 -4.23
CA VAL A 97 -3.05 -12.48 -4.92
C VAL A 97 -2.55 -13.71 -4.16
N GLY A 98 -1.99 -13.53 -2.95
CA GLY A 98 -1.55 -14.63 -2.10
C GLY A 98 -0.25 -15.31 -2.54
N VAL A 99 0.66 -14.59 -3.19
CA VAL A 99 2.01 -15.08 -3.51
C VAL A 99 2.89 -15.06 -2.26
N VAL A 100 3.62 -16.15 -2.00
CA VAL A 100 4.59 -16.24 -0.91
C VAL A 100 5.79 -15.34 -1.19
N GLN A 101 6.15 -14.48 -0.23
CA GLN A 101 7.17 -13.43 -0.43
C GLN A 101 8.42 -13.59 0.44
N ALA A 102 8.31 -14.22 1.61
CA ALA A 102 9.38 -14.27 2.59
C ALA A 102 10.60 -15.04 2.07
N GLY A 103 11.77 -14.39 2.03
CA GLY A 103 13.01 -14.97 1.50
C GLY A 103 13.03 -15.16 -0.02
N VAL A 104 12.03 -14.66 -0.75
CA VAL A 104 11.92 -14.81 -2.20
C VAL A 104 12.46 -13.55 -2.89
N ALA A 105 13.32 -13.77 -3.89
CA ALA A 105 13.85 -12.69 -4.73
C ALA A 105 12.73 -12.02 -5.55
N LEU A 106 12.84 -10.71 -5.77
CA LEU A 106 11.81 -9.92 -6.45
C LEU A 106 11.48 -10.45 -7.85
N ASP A 107 12.48 -10.87 -8.62
CA ASP A 107 12.30 -11.49 -9.94
C ASP A 107 11.40 -12.73 -9.90
N ALA A 108 11.55 -13.56 -8.86
CA ALA A 108 10.74 -14.75 -8.68
C ALA A 108 9.31 -14.41 -8.25
N ILE A 109 9.13 -13.33 -7.49
CA ILE A 109 7.79 -12.79 -7.18
C ILE A 109 7.11 -12.31 -8.46
N ILE A 110 7.81 -11.57 -9.33
CA ILE A 110 7.28 -11.10 -10.61
C ILE A 110 6.87 -12.28 -11.52
N ASP A 111 7.67 -13.35 -11.55
CA ASP A 111 7.31 -14.57 -12.27
C ASP A 111 6.06 -15.24 -11.70
N ALA A 112 5.92 -15.29 -10.38
CA ALA A 112 4.74 -15.85 -9.73
C ALA A 112 3.49 -15.01 -10.06
N LEU A 113 3.59 -13.68 -10.04
CA LEU A 113 2.52 -12.76 -10.42
C LEU A 113 2.05 -13.00 -11.87
N ALA A 114 2.98 -13.17 -12.81
CA ALA A 114 2.66 -13.48 -14.19
C ALA A 114 1.96 -14.84 -14.33
N LYS A 115 2.42 -15.86 -13.60
CA LYS A 115 1.82 -17.20 -13.58
C LYS A 115 0.40 -17.21 -13.03
N GLN A 116 0.11 -16.35 -12.05
CA GLN A 116 -1.23 -16.19 -11.48
C GLN A 116 -2.13 -15.25 -12.29
N GLY A 117 -1.65 -14.68 -13.40
CA GLY A 117 -2.43 -13.77 -14.25
C GLY A 117 -2.61 -12.37 -13.69
N ALA A 118 -1.92 -12.02 -12.60
CA ALA A 118 -1.96 -10.68 -12.00
C ALA A 118 -1.26 -9.61 -12.88
N THR A 119 -0.33 -10.05 -13.73
CA THR A 119 0.30 -9.20 -14.74
C THR A 119 0.53 -10.00 -16.03
N THR A 120 0.62 -9.31 -17.16
CA THR A 120 0.89 -9.99 -18.44
C THR A 120 2.36 -10.41 -18.53
N PRO A 121 2.71 -11.45 -19.31
CA PRO A 121 4.12 -11.84 -19.51
C PRO A 121 5.00 -10.72 -20.08
N VAL A 122 4.42 -9.81 -20.87
CA VAL A 122 5.12 -8.64 -21.42
C VAL A 122 5.43 -7.62 -20.32
N LYS A 123 4.44 -7.29 -19.48
CA LYS A 123 4.63 -6.38 -18.34
C LYS A 123 5.62 -6.97 -17.32
N ALA A 124 5.53 -8.27 -17.03
CA ALA A 124 6.46 -8.96 -16.15
C ALA A 124 7.92 -8.84 -16.61
N LYS A 125 8.19 -8.95 -17.92
CA LYS A 125 9.55 -8.72 -18.45
C LYS A 125 10.05 -7.30 -18.20
N ARG A 126 9.20 -6.28 -18.37
CA ARG A 126 9.55 -4.88 -18.05
C ARG A 126 9.82 -4.71 -16.55
N TRP A 127 8.98 -5.29 -15.70
CA TRP A 127 9.16 -5.22 -14.24
C TRP A 127 10.47 -5.87 -13.81
N LYS A 128 10.92 -6.94 -14.47
CA LYS A 128 12.25 -7.53 -14.21
C LYS A 128 13.40 -6.60 -14.61
N SER A 129 13.26 -5.85 -15.70
CA SER A 129 14.23 -4.79 -16.03
C SER A 129 14.32 -3.75 -14.92
N TYR A 130 13.17 -3.33 -14.36
CA TYR A 130 13.12 -2.42 -13.21
C TYR A 130 13.74 -3.03 -11.95
N ALA A 131 13.49 -4.30 -11.68
CA ALA A 131 14.13 -5.03 -10.59
C ALA A 131 15.66 -5.09 -10.76
N GLY A 132 16.13 -5.21 -12.00
CA GLY A 132 17.54 -5.06 -12.36
C GLY A 132 18.10 -3.70 -11.95
N ILE A 133 17.47 -2.60 -12.38
CA ILE A 133 17.87 -1.22 -12.01
C ILE A 133 17.89 -1.06 -10.50
N ARG A 134 16.82 -1.50 -9.81
CA ARG A 134 16.74 -1.48 -8.35
C ARG A 134 17.90 -2.22 -7.70
N ASN A 135 18.25 -3.39 -8.21
CA ASN A 135 19.35 -4.18 -7.66
C ASN A 135 20.68 -3.42 -7.81
N LYS A 136 20.94 -2.86 -9.00
CA LYS A 136 22.13 -2.03 -9.24
C LYS A 136 22.18 -0.82 -8.33
N ALA A 137 21.07 -0.09 -8.20
CA ALA A 137 20.96 1.09 -7.35
C ALA A 137 21.24 0.77 -5.87
N LEU A 138 20.61 -0.26 -5.31
CA LEU A 138 20.79 -0.60 -3.88
C LEU A 138 22.15 -1.25 -3.56
N HIS A 139 22.88 -1.69 -4.58
CA HIS A 139 24.27 -2.15 -4.46
C HIS A 139 25.30 -1.10 -4.92
N ALA A 140 24.88 0.15 -5.11
CA ALA A 140 25.73 1.26 -5.53
C ALA A 140 26.51 1.04 -6.85
N GLN A 141 25.94 0.26 -7.77
CA GLN A 141 26.49 -0.04 -9.10
C GLN A 141 25.99 1.01 -10.10
N TRP A 142 26.40 2.27 -9.93
CA TRP A 142 25.83 3.40 -10.66
C TRP A 142 26.16 3.44 -12.15
N ASP A 143 27.23 2.77 -12.58
CA ASP A 143 27.67 2.78 -13.98
C ASP A 143 26.91 1.77 -14.86
N ASP A 144 26.11 0.89 -14.24
CA ASP A 144 25.38 -0.17 -14.93
C ASP A 144 24.02 0.28 -15.50
N PHE A 145 23.62 1.53 -15.25
CA PHE A 145 22.38 2.12 -15.76
C PHE A 145 22.46 3.65 -15.86
N ASP A 146 21.64 4.23 -16.73
CA ASP A 146 21.58 5.67 -16.94
C ASP A 146 20.25 6.28 -16.46
N ILE A 147 20.16 7.62 -16.53
CA ILE A 147 19.00 8.35 -16.02
C ILE A 147 17.71 8.08 -16.81
N ARG A 148 17.80 7.64 -18.06
CA ARG A 148 16.65 7.25 -18.88
C ARG A 148 16.07 5.94 -18.38
N ASP A 149 16.92 4.99 -18.00
CA ASP A 149 16.50 3.74 -17.37
C ASP A 149 15.70 4.02 -16.09
N VAL A 150 16.16 4.98 -15.27
CA VAL A 150 15.42 5.45 -14.07
C VAL A 150 14.07 6.08 -14.45
N GLY A 151 14.01 6.84 -15.54
CA GLY A 151 12.77 7.43 -16.05
C GLY A 151 11.76 6.40 -16.52
N GLU A 152 12.21 5.32 -17.17
CA GLU A 152 11.37 4.18 -17.54
C GLU A 152 10.85 3.45 -16.31
N MET A 153 11.70 3.23 -15.30
CA MET A 153 11.31 2.65 -14.03
C MET A 153 10.27 3.51 -13.29
N LEU A 154 10.45 4.83 -13.24
CA LEU A 154 9.49 5.77 -12.65
C LEU A 154 8.12 5.65 -13.32
N THR A 155 8.10 5.71 -14.65
CA THR A 155 6.84 5.60 -15.43
C THR A 155 6.17 4.26 -15.17
N GLY A 156 6.92 3.16 -15.26
CA GLY A 156 6.41 1.83 -14.99
C GLY A 156 5.93 1.65 -13.55
N THR A 157 6.59 2.27 -12.58
CA THR A 157 6.18 2.20 -11.17
C THR A 157 4.85 2.92 -10.92
N ARG A 158 4.61 4.06 -11.58
CA ARG A 158 3.29 4.72 -11.52
C ARG A 158 2.19 3.83 -12.09
N GLU A 159 2.42 3.19 -13.25
CA GLU A 159 1.46 2.23 -13.82
C GLU A 159 1.16 1.05 -12.88
N ILE A 160 2.15 0.61 -12.10
CA ILE A 160 1.97 -0.48 -11.11
C ILE A 160 1.09 -0.01 -9.96
N ILE A 161 1.32 1.19 -9.43
CA ILE A 161 0.54 1.73 -8.32
C ILE A 161 -0.91 1.98 -8.72
N GLU A 162 -1.15 2.49 -9.93
CA GLU A 162 -2.52 2.65 -10.45
C GLU A 162 -3.29 1.32 -10.55
N SER A 163 -2.59 0.19 -10.54
CA SER A 163 -3.20 -1.16 -10.62
C SER A 163 -3.42 -1.84 -9.26
N LEU A 164 -2.95 -1.24 -8.16
CA LEU A 164 -3.02 -1.80 -6.82
C LEU A 164 -4.46 -1.88 -6.27
#